data_AF-A0A7H0GKP5-F1
#
_entry.id   AF-A0A7H0GKP5-F1
#
_cell.length_a   1.000
_cell.length_b   1.000
_cell.length_c   1.000
_cell.angle_alpha   90.00
_cell.angle_beta   90.00
_cell.angle_gamma   90.00
#
_symmetry.space_group_name_H-M   'P 1'
#
loop_
_entity.id
_entity.type
_entity.pdbx_description
1 polymer ?
#
loop_
_entity_poly.entity_id
_entity_poly.type
_entity_poly.pdbx_seq_one_letter_code
_entity_poly.pdbx_strand_id
1 'polypeptide(L)'
;MNPLVGGDVTYFNGVPANNALYLAPGSTQPAPGTTVDGVYGLLIPQTQSYGGTGACLFATVDLTPFDAVYNDIYGTQNAGKIAPAFLNAIAAGGSCGIPASISKAFSQTSVLPGGTSTLTITVHNTATSAVPGLNVTDTLPSPLVIADAATTTCTGGTLVAASDSNSVSLSGAALPVGGCTITVPVSWPVAQAALCAAPGTTVTNVITPGTDFTTSLGQSNTPATAALTCLGEPPVIPPAGTVTKAFSQTSVLPGGTATLTITVQNSSSAAVAGLNVKDALPSPLVISGAATTTCTGGTLVAASGSSNVSLSGATLPVGGCTITVPVSWPVAQAAMCAAPAPR
;
A
#
# COMPACT_ATOMS: atom_id res chain seq x y z
N MET A 1 -49.28 19.40 26.93
CA MET A 1 -48.24 18.35 26.95
C MET A 1 -46.97 18.99 26.44
N ASN A 2 -45.91 19.04 27.24
CA ASN A 2 -44.60 19.49 26.76
C ASN A 2 -44.04 18.35 25.88
N PRO A 3 -43.77 18.57 24.58
CA PRO A 3 -43.23 17.52 23.71
C PRO A 3 -41.85 17.01 24.18
N LEU A 4 -41.21 17.69 25.13
CA LEU A 4 -39.94 17.31 25.75
C LEU A 4 -40.10 16.41 26.99
N VAL A 5 -41.34 16.18 27.45
CA VAL A 5 -41.67 15.31 28.60
C VAL A 5 -42.78 14.35 28.15
N GLY A 6 -42.42 13.39 27.29
CA GLY A 6 -43.29 12.30 26.87
C GLY A 6 -43.35 11.21 27.94
N GLY A 7 -44.54 10.91 28.44
CA GLY A 7 -44.74 10.14 29.68
C GLY A 7 -45.33 8.73 29.55
N ASP A 8 -45.66 8.21 28.37
CA ASP A 8 -46.16 6.84 28.26
C ASP A 8 -45.15 5.92 27.56
N VAL A 9 -44.38 5.24 28.41
CA VAL A 9 -43.43 4.19 28.05
C VAL A 9 -44.20 2.95 27.59
N THR A 10 -44.12 2.60 26.32
CA THR A 10 -44.64 1.30 25.86
C THR A 10 -43.47 0.40 25.51
N TYR A 11 -42.99 -0.37 26.49
CA TYR A 11 -42.09 -1.49 26.21
C TYR A 11 -42.78 -2.50 25.30
N PHE A 12 -41.99 -3.22 24.50
CA PHE A 12 -42.50 -4.37 23.77
C PHE A 12 -42.70 -5.54 24.73
N ASN A 13 -43.91 -6.09 24.73
CA ASN A 13 -44.31 -7.24 25.53
C ASN A 13 -44.56 -8.45 24.63
N GLY A 14 -44.45 -9.66 25.18
CA GLY A 14 -44.62 -10.91 24.46
C GLY A 14 -43.54 -11.15 23.40
N VAL A 15 -42.36 -10.54 23.53
CA VAL A 15 -41.26 -10.69 22.56
C VAL A 15 -40.63 -12.06 22.76
N PRO A 16 -40.38 -12.86 21.71
CA PRO A 16 -39.57 -14.07 21.83
C PRO A 16 -38.21 -13.75 22.48
N ALA A 17 -37.80 -14.50 23.50
CA ALA A 17 -36.60 -14.23 24.29
C ALA A 17 -35.32 -14.14 23.45
N ASN A 18 -35.27 -14.89 22.34
CA ASN A 18 -34.17 -14.89 21.37
C ASN A 18 -34.08 -13.59 20.53
N ASN A 19 -35.17 -12.83 20.47
CA ASN A 19 -35.28 -11.59 19.70
C ASN A 19 -35.13 -10.35 20.58
N ALA A 20 -35.23 -10.49 21.90
CA ALA A 20 -35.00 -9.42 22.84
C ALA A 20 -33.50 -9.12 22.96
N LEU A 21 -33.10 -7.91 22.59
CA LEU A 21 -31.72 -7.43 22.71
C LEU A 21 -31.50 -6.69 24.02
N TYR A 22 -32.49 -5.90 24.44
CA TYR A 22 -32.40 -5.08 25.63
C TYR A 22 -33.70 -5.02 26.41
N LEU A 23 -33.59 -5.26 27.73
CA LEU A 23 -34.70 -5.33 28.68
C LEU A 23 -34.64 -4.19 29.69
N ALA A 24 -35.79 -3.80 30.22
CA ALA A 24 -35.91 -2.81 31.29
C ALA A 24 -34.98 -3.12 32.48
N PRO A 25 -34.44 -2.10 33.19
CA PRO A 25 -33.54 -2.30 34.32
C PRO A 25 -34.12 -3.27 35.37
N GLY A 26 -33.27 -4.16 35.88
CA GLY A 26 -33.67 -5.20 36.85
C GLY A 26 -34.28 -6.46 36.22
N SER A 27 -34.48 -6.49 34.91
CA SER A 27 -34.91 -7.69 34.18
C SER A 27 -33.73 -8.62 33.90
N THR A 28 -33.97 -9.94 33.93
CA THR A 28 -33.00 -10.95 33.49
C THR A 28 -33.48 -11.56 32.18
N GLN A 29 -32.54 -11.90 31.29
CA GLN A 29 -32.90 -12.55 30.02
C GLN A 29 -33.42 -13.96 30.31
N PRO A 30 -34.66 -14.29 29.92
CA PRO A 30 -35.19 -15.62 30.15
C PRO A 30 -34.59 -16.63 29.16
N ALA A 31 -34.84 -17.92 29.42
CA ALA A 31 -34.30 -19.01 28.63
C ALA A 31 -34.73 -18.91 27.15
N PRO A 32 -33.89 -19.35 26.20
CA PRO A 32 -34.26 -19.44 24.80
C PRO A 32 -35.58 -20.18 24.56
N GLY A 33 -36.42 -19.64 23.67
CA GLY A 33 -37.70 -20.24 23.30
C GLY A 33 -38.91 -19.82 24.16
N THR A 34 -38.73 -18.98 25.19
CA THR A 34 -39.84 -18.34 25.91
C THR A 34 -40.16 -16.96 25.33
N THR A 35 -41.15 -16.28 25.90
CA THR A 35 -41.38 -14.83 25.66
C THR A 35 -40.90 -14.00 26.85
N VAL A 36 -40.71 -12.70 26.63
CA VAL A 36 -40.29 -11.72 27.63
C VAL A 36 -41.01 -10.39 27.42
N ASP A 37 -41.35 -9.76 28.53
CA ASP A 37 -41.96 -8.43 28.60
C ASP A 37 -40.93 -7.36 28.97
N GLY A 38 -41.27 -6.08 28.81
CA GLY A 38 -40.36 -5.00 29.20
C GLY A 38 -39.16 -4.82 28.27
N VAL A 39 -39.27 -5.23 26.99
CA VAL A 39 -38.20 -5.08 26.00
C VAL A 39 -38.18 -3.66 25.45
N TYR A 40 -37.02 -3.01 25.41
CA TYR A 40 -36.85 -1.70 24.76
C TYR A 40 -36.00 -1.75 23.50
N GLY A 41 -35.39 -2.90 23.19
CA GLY A 41 -34.74 -3.12 21.90
C GLY A 41 -34.89 -4.58 21.47
N LEU A 42 -35.35 -4.80 20.24
CA LEU A 42 -35.54 -6.13 19.67
C LEU A 42 -35.07 -6.20 18.22
N LEU A 43 -34.72 -7.42 17.82
CA LEU A 43 -34.38 -7.79 16.45
C LEU A 43 -35.21 -9.01 16.05
N ILE A 44 -35.98 -8.88 14.97
CA ILE A 44 -36.69 -10.00 14.34
C ILE A 44 -35.91 -10.34 13.07
N PRO A 45 -35.21 -11.49 13.05
CA PRO A 45 -34.51 -11.97 11.86
C PRO A 45 -35.49 -12.13 10.69
N GLN A 46 -34.99 -11.98 9.47
CA GLN A 46 -35.80 -12.19 8.26
C GLN A 46 -36.50 -13.56 8.27
N THR A 47 -35.78 -14.60 8.72
CA THR A 47 -36.28 -15.99 8.80
C THR A 47 -37.51 -16.16 9.70
N GLN A 48 -37.73 -15.24 10.65
CA GLN A 48 -38.86 -15.26 11.58
C GLN A 48 -39.96 -14.27 11.18
N SER A 49 -39.67 -13.36 10.26
CA SER A 49 -40.61 -12.35 9.76
C SER A 49 -41.42 -12.92 8.61
N TYR A 50 -42.75 -12.90 8.72
CA TYR A 50 -43.69 -13.37 7.68
C TYR A 50 -43.28 -14.70 7.03
N GLY A 51 -42.97 -15.71 7.86
CA GLY A 51 -42.59 -17.05 7.39
C GLY A 51 -41.26 -17.10 6.62
N GLY A 52 -40.33 -16.17 6.86
CA GLY A 52 -39.04 -16.10 6.19
C GLY A 52 -38.99 -15.17 4.97
N THR A 53 -40.12 -14.58 4.61
CA THR A 53 -40.24 -13.70 3.43
C THR A 53 -40.46 -12.23 3.78
N GLY A 54 -40.61 -11.91 5.08
CA GLY A 54 -40.76 -10.56 5.58
C GLY A 54 -39.43 -9.80 5.68
N ALA A 55 -39.49 -8.53 6.06
CA ALA A 55 -38.28 -7.73 6.30
C ALA A 55 -37.57 -8.15 7.60
N CYS A 56 -36.25 -7.95 7.66
CA CYS A 56 -35.55 -7.89 8.95
C CYS A 56 -36.04 -6.66 9.71
N LEU A 57 -36.49 -6.83 10.95
CA LEU A 57 -37.00 -5.73 11.76
C LEU A 57 -36.08 -5.47 12.93
N PHE A 58 -35.64 -4.23 13.07
CA PHE A 58 -34.95 -3.75 14.24
C PHE A 58 -35.79 -2.63 14.84
N ALA A 59 -36.23 -2.79 16.09
CA ALA A 59 -37.11 -1.84 16.76
C ALA A 59 -36.56 -1.49 18.14
N THR A 60 -36.55 -0.20 18.45
CA THR A 60 -36.10 0.33 19.73
C THR A 60 -37.04 1.39 20.24
N VAL A 61 -37.24 1.40 21.55
CA VAL A 61 -37.86 2.50 22.28
C VAL A 61 -36.74 3.28 22.95
N ASP A 62 -36.58 4.55 22.59
CA ASP A 62 -35.64 5.44 23.26
C ASP A 62 -36.37 6.29 24.30
N LEU A 63 -35.84 6.28 25.52
CA LEU A 63 -36.45 6.86 26.72
C LEU A 63 -35.65 8.05 27.24
N THR A 64 -34.60 8.49 26.53
CA THR A 64 -33.80 9.63 26.96
C THR A 64 -34.64 10.91 26.91
N PRO A 65 -34.91 11.56 28.07
CA PRO A 65 -35.51 12.88 28.04
C PRO A 65 -34.59 13.84 27.28
N PHE A 66 -35.16 14.75 26.49
CA PHE A 66 -34.41 15.79 25.79
C PHE A 66 -33.82 16.86 26.73
N ASP A 67 -34.07 16.73 28.04
CA ASP A 67 -33.61 17.63 29.09
C ASP A 67 -32.74 16.87 30.11
N ALA A 68 -31.51 17.37 30.29
CA ALA A 68 -30.51 16.84 31.21
C ALA A 68 -30.91 16.96 32.70
N VAL A 69 -31.92 17.78 33.03
CA VAL A 69 -32.40 17.97 34.42
C VAL A 69 -33.07 16.70 34.97
N TYR A 70 -33.57 15.80 34.12
CA TYR A 70 -34.27 14.57 34.52
C TYR A 70 -33.41 13.29 34.46
N ASN A 71 -32.08 13.44 34.57
CA ASN A 71 -31.10 12.35 34.42
C ASN A 71 -31.20 11.21 35.46
N ASP A 72 -32.02 11.36 36.50
CA ASP A 72 -32.05 10.45 37.66
C ASP A 72 -33.30 9.54 37.74
N ILE A 73 -34.32 9.75 36.90
CA ILE A 73 -35.63 9.07 37.09
C ILE A 73 -35.86 7.90 36.12
N TYR A 74 -35.17 7.85 34.97
CA TYR A 74 -35.30 6.74 34.01
C TYR A 74 -33.92 6.29 33.53
N GLY A 75 -33.32 5.36 34.27
CA GLY A 75 -31.94 4.88 34.10
C GLY A 75 -31.62 4.07 32.84
N THR A 76 -32.18 4.42 31.67
CA THR A 76 -31.89 3.75 30.39
C THR A 76 -31.37 4.73 29.36
N GLN A 77 -30.09 5.14 29.49
CA GLN A 77 -29.38 5.71 28.35
C GLN A 77 -29.01 4.57 27.39
N ASN A 78 -29.60 4.60 26.19
CA ASN A 78 -29.36 3.62 25.13
C ASN A 78 -28.08 3.89 24.32
N ALA A 79 -27.37 4.98 24.65
CA ALA A 79 -26.14 5.39 24.02
C ALA A 79 -25.12 4.24 23.96
N GLY A 80 -24.60 3.97 22.76
CA GLY A 80 -23.57 2.96 22.51
C GLY A 80 -24.03 1.50 22.52
N LYS A 81 -25.29 1.20 22.85
CA LYS A 81 -25.82 -0.18 22.87
C LYS A 81 -26.46 -0.56 21.55
N ILE A 82 -27.38 0.28 21.07
CA ILE A 82 -28.22 -0.01 19.91
C ILE A 82 -27.43 -0.16 18.60
N ALA A 83 -26.48 0.75 18.35
CA ALA A 83 -25.76 0.79 17.08
C ALA A 83 -24.90 -0.48 16.82
N PRO A 84 -24.10 -1.00 17.77
CA PRO A 84 -23.39 -2.26 17.58
C PRO A 84 -24.31 -3.45 17.27
N ALA A 85 -25.45 -3.55 17.96
CA ALA A 85 -26.41 -4.65 17.72
C ALA A 85 -27.02 -4.56 16.31
N PHE A 86 -27.40 -3.35 15.88
CA PHE A 86 -27.88 -3.12 14.52
C PHE A 86 -26.81 -3.48 13.47
N LEU A 87 -25.58 -2.99 13.62
CA LEU A 87 -24.48 -3.28 12.70
C LEU A 87 -24.18 -4.78 12.58
N ASN A 88 -24.19 -5.51 13.70
CA ASN A 88 -24.02 -6.96 13.70
C ASN A 88 -25.19 -7.69 13.01
N ALA A 89 -26.42 -7.21 13.18
CA ALA A 89 -27.60 -7.81 12.54
C ALA A 89 -27.56 -7.67 11.02
N ILE A 90 -27.10 -6.52 10.52
CA ILE A 90 -27.04 -6.24 9.09
C ILE A 90 -25.74 -6.67 8.43
N ALA A 91 -24.70 -7.06 9.18
CA ALA A 91 -23.44 -7.54 8.60
C ALA A 91 -23.65 -8.79 7.73
N ALA A 92 -22.70 -9.09 6.83
CA ALA A 92 -22.77 -10.30 6.03
C ALA A 92 -22.83 -11.57 6.90
N GLY A 93 -23.86 -12.39 6.69
CA GLY A 93 -24.15 -13.58 7.52
C GLY A 93 -24.82 -13.27 8.87
N GLY A 94 -25.13 -12.01 9.14
CA GLY A 94 -25.91 -11.58 10.29
C GLY A 94 -27.40 -11.97 10.17
N SER A 95 -28.15 -11.73 11.25
CA SER A 95 -29.55 -12.15 11.37
C SER A 95 -30.51 -11.52 10.35
N CYS A 96 -30.10 -10.43 9.68
CA CYS A 96 -30.87 -9.84 8.59
C CYS A 96 -30.70 -10.54 7.24
N GLY A 97 -29.88 -11.60 7.16
CA GLY A 97 -29.80 -12.43 5.96
C GLY A 97 -29.11 -11.75 4.77
N ILE A 98 -28.41 -10.63 4.99
CA ILE A 98 -27.58 -10.00 3.96
C ILE A 98 -26.37 -10.91 3.74
N PRO A 99 -26.17 -11.48 2.55
CA PRO A 99 -25.18 -12.54 2.38
C PRO A 99 -23.85 -12.04 1.81
N ALA A 100 -23.84 -10.84 1.24
CA ALA A 100 -22.76 -10.37 0.40
C ALA A 100 -21.89 -9.32 1.11
N SER A 101 -20.57 -9.52 1.06
CA SER A 101 -19.55 -8.55 1.48
C SER A 101 -18.41 -8.49 0.47
N ILE A 102 -17.60 -7.44 0.54
CA ILE A 102 -16.49 -7.24 -0.38
C ILE A 102 -15.22 -6.84 0.38
N SER A 103 -14.09 -7.36 -0.07
CA SER A 103 -12.76 -7.00 0.41
C SER A 103 -11.81 -6.84 -0.77
N LYS A 104 -10.69 -6.15 -0.57
CA LYS A 104 -9.67 -5.98 -1.60
C LYS A 104 -8.29 -5.88 -0.99
N ALA A 105 -7.28 -6.35 -1.72
CA ALA A 105 -5.89 -6.25 -1.30
C ALA A 105 -4.97 -6.22 -2.52
N PHE A 106 -3.83 -5.54 -2.37
CA PHE A 106 -2.72 -5.68 -3.31
C PHE A 106 -1.79 -6.80 -2.84
N SER A 107 -1.31 -7.63 -3.78
CA SER A 107 -0.32 -8.68 -3.49
C SER A 107 1.02 -8.11 -3.00
N GLN A 108 1.39 -6.94 -3.53
CA GLN A 108 2.49 -6.11 -3.06
C GLN A 108 1.92 -4.78 -2.59
N THR A 109 2.20 -4.37 -1.37
CA THR A 109 1.75 -3.07 -0.83
C THR A 109 2.63 -1.92 -1.30
N SER A 110 3.71 -2.21 -2.01
CA SER A 110 4.60 -1.19 -2.55
C SER A 110 5.23 -1.56 -3.88
N VAL A 111 5.48 -0.56 -4.73
CA VAL A 111 6.08 -0.69 -6.07
C VAL A 111 7.01 0.49 -6.36
N LEU A 112 7.89 0.32 -7.35
CA LEU A 112 8.64 1.42 -7.97
C LEU A 112 7.81 2.05 -9.11
N PRO A 113 8.18 3.24 -9.62
CA PRO A 113 7.64 3.73 -10.87
C PRO A 113 7.79 2.71 -12.01
N GLY A 114 6.72 2.46 -12.76
CA GLY A 114 6.64 1.41 -13.78
C GLY A 114 6.35 0.00 -13.21
N GLY A 115 6.41 -0.18 -11.89
CA GLY A 115 6.13 -1.44 -11.23
C GLY A 115 4.64 -1.79 -11.21
N THR A 116 4.36 -3.09 -11.12
CA THR A 116 3.00 -3.66 -11.12
C THR A 116 2.73 -4.42 -9.83
N SER A 117 1.54 -4.29 -9.28
CA SER A 117 1.00 -5.11 -8.19
C SER A 117 -0.35 -5.71 -8.60
N THR A 118 -0.68 -6.90 -8.12
CA THR A 118 -1.96 -7.52 -8.41
C THR A 118 -2.98 -7.09 -7.36
N LEU A 119 -4.03 -6.38 -7.80
CA LEU A 119 -5.21 -6.11 -6.98
C LEU A 119 -6.17 -7.30 -7.07
N THR A 120 -6.46 -7.92 -5.93
CA THR A 120 -7.49 -8.94 -5.81
C THR A 120 -8.67 -8.35 -5.07
N ILE A 121 -9.82 -8.30 -5.73
CA ILE A 121 -11.12 -7.96 -5.15
C ILE A 121 -11.83 -9.28 -4.88
N THR A 122 -12.18 -9.53 -3.62
CA THR A 122 -12.89 -10.74 -3.21
C THR A 122 -14.30 -10.37 -2.79
N VAL A 123 -15.29 -10.94 -3.47
CA VAL A 123 -16.70 -10.79 -3.13
C VAL A 123 -17.14 -12.08 -2.44
N HIS A 124 -17.60 -11.98 -1.21
CA HIS A 124 -18.03 -13.13 -0.40
C HIS A 124 -19.54 -13.31 -0.49
N ASN A 125 -19.98 -14.57 -0.40
CA ASN A 125 -21.38 -14.93 -0.29
C ASN A 125 -21.57 -15.99 0.79
N THR A 126 -22.22 -15.62 1.88
CA THR A 126 -22.53 -16.50 3.00
C THR A 126 -23.90 -17.19 2.88
N ALA A 127 -24.66 -16.93 1.82
CA ALA A 127 -25.91 -17.65 1.57
C ALA A 127 -25.64 -19.09 1.10
N THR A 128 -26.67 -19.92 1.22
CA THR A 128 -26.68 -21.30 0.71
C THR A 128 -26.98 -21.40 -0.79
N SER A 129 -27.24 -20.28 -1.45
CA SER A 129 -27.52 -20.17 -2.88
C SER A 129 -26.75 -19.01 -3.52
N ALA A 130 -26.62 -19.04 -4.85
CA ALA A 130 -26.04 -17.93 -5.60
C ALA A 130 -26.92 -16.66 -5.49
N VAL A 131 -26.28 -15.49 -5.48
CA VAL A 131 -26.94 -14.19 -5.40
C VAL A 131 -26.85 -13.50 -6.77
N PRO A 132 -27.97 -13.18 -7.43
CA PRO A 132 -27.95 -12.52 -8.74
C PRO A 132 -27.74 -11.01 -8.62
N GLY A 133 -27.46 -10.38 -9.75
CA GLY A 133 -27.37 -8.92 -9.85
C GLY A 133 -26.15 -8.34 -9.15
N LEU A 134 -25.04 -9.08 -9.12
CA LEU A 134 -23.76 -8.58 -8.65
C LEU A 134 -23.25 -7.50 -9.60
N ASN A 135 -23.06 -6.29 -9.06
CA ASN A 135 -22.33 -5.22 -9.73
C ASN A 135 -21.19 -4.75 -8.83
N VAL A 136 -20.00 -4.61 -9.42
CA VAL A 136 -18.80 -4.07 -8.78
C VAL A 136 -18.19 -3.03 -9.71
N THR A 137 -17.94 -1.83 -9.20
CA THR A 137 -17.15 -0.78 -9.85
C THR A 137 -15.99 -0.47 -8.92
N ASP A 138 -14.79 -0.35 -9.48
CA ASP A 138 -13.59 0.02 -8.74
C ASP A 138 -12.84 1.06 -9.55
N THR A 139 -12.80 2.30 -9.04
CA THR A 139 -12.07 3.39 -9.67
C THR A 139 -10.73 3.54 -8.98
N LEU A 140 -9.67 3.10 -9.66
CA LEU A 140 -8.31 3.23 -9.17
C LEU A 140 -7.99 4.71 -8.95
N PRO A 141 -7.43 5.08 -7.77
CA PRO A 141 -7.03 6.45 -7.50
C PRO A 141 -5.86 6.83 -8.40
N SER A 142 -5.83 8.09 -8.84
CA SER A 142 -4.67 8.63 -9.56
C SER A 142 -3.40 8.46 -8.70
N PRO A 143 -2.27 8.00 -9.26
CA PRO A 143 -2.02 7.80 -10.69
C PRO A 143 -2.16 6.36 -11.19
N LEU A 144 -2.78 5.46 -10.42
CA LEU A 144 -2.82 4.04 -10.74
C LEU A 144 -3.64 3.77 -12.01
N VAL A 145 -3.16 2.84 -12.82
CA VAL A 145 -3.86 2.36 -14.02
C VAL A 145 -3.84 0.82 -14.07
N ILE A 146 -4.74 0.27 -14.87
CA ILE A 146 -4.79 -1.15 -15.18
C ILE A 146 -3.62 -1.47 -16.13
N ALA A 147 -2.74 -2.37 -15.69
CA ALA A 147 -1.51 -2.70 -16.41
C ALA A 147 -1.71 -3.75 -17.51
N ASP A 148 -2.68 -4.64 -17.34
CA ASP A 148 -2.96 -5.76 -18.25
C ASP A 148 -4.41 -6.25 -18.04
N ALA A 149 -4.86 -7.22 -18.85
CA ALA A 149 -6.20 -7.76 -18.81
C ALA A 149 -6.61 -8.25 -17.41
N ALA A 150 -7.72 -7.72 -16.89
CA ALA A 150 -8.32 -8.23 -15.67
C ALA A 150 -9.07 -9.54 -15.93
N THR A 151 -9.18 -10.36 -14.89
CA THR A 151 -9.92 -11.64 -14.94
C THR A 151 -10.90 -11.72 -13.79
N THR A 152 -11.93 -12.56 -13.91
CA THR A 152 -12.89 -12.82 -12.83
C THR A 152 -13.29 -14.29 -12.78
N THR A 153 -13.52 -14.79 -11.57
CA THR A 153 -14.11 -16.11 -11.30
C THR A 153 -15.62 -16.01 -11.05
N CYS A 154 -16.19 -14.81 -11.05
CA CYS A 154 -17.63 -14.62 -10.94
C CYS A 154 -18.31 -15.15 -12.21
N THR A 155 -19.49 -15.75 -12.05
CA THR A 155 -20.19 -16.40 -13.16
C THR A 155 -21.14 -15.43 -13.85
N GLY A 156 -21.10 -15.39 -15.19
CA GLY A 156 -21.94 -14.48 -15.98
C GLY A 156 -21.51 -13.01 -15.89
N GLY A 157 -22.38 -12.11 -16.35
CA GLY A 157 -22.12 -10.67 -16.37
C GLY A 157 -21.10 -10.23 -17.43
N THR A 158 -20.69 -8.97 -17.36
CA THR A 158 -19.67 -8.37 -18.24
C THR A 158 -18.61 -7.66 -17.40
N LEU A 159 -17.35 -8.07 -17.55
CA LEU A 159 -16.18 -7.40 -16.98
C LEU A 159 -15.59 -6.43 -18.00
N VAL A 160 -15.46 -5.16 -17.62
CA VAL A 160 -14.82 -4.09 -18.39
C VAL A 160 -13.67 -3.52 -17.57
N ALA A 161 -12.44 -3.69 -18.06
CA ALA A 161 -11.22 -3.23 -17.43
C ALA A 161 -10.15 -3.05 -18.51
N ALA A 162 -10.19 -1.93 -19.23
CA ALA A 162 -9.25 -1.67 -20.31
C ALA A 162 -7.86 -1.33 -19.76
N SER A 163 -6.81 -1.81 -20.41
CA SER A 163 -5.43 -1.41 -20.11
C SER A 163 -5.28 0.12 -20.22
N ASP A 164 -4.41 0.68 -19.40
CA ASP A 164 -4.15 2.12 -19.27
C ASP A 164 -5.35 2.97 -18.81
N SER A 165 -6.50 2.35 -18.51
CA SER A 165 -7.61 3.02 -17.83
C SER A 165 -7.52 2.86 -16.31
N ASN A 166 -8.35 3.58 -15.57
CA ASN A 166 -8.39 3.53 -14.10
C ASN A 166 -9.70 2.95 -13.56
N SER A 167 -10.52 2.30 -14.38
CA SER A 167 -11.85 1.81 -13.96
C SER A 167 -12.01 0.33 -14.29
N VAL A 168 -12.41 -0.43 -13.27
CA VAL A 168 -12.80 -1.84 -13.36
C VAL A 168 -14.29 -1.90 -13.08
N SER A 169 -15.07 -2.52 -13.97
CA SER A 169 -16.51 -2.70 -13.78
C SER A 169 -16.93 -4.11 -14.12
N LEU A 170 -17.56 -4.81 -13.17
CA LEU A 170 -18.28 -6.05 -13.38
C LEU A 170 -19.77 -5.75 -13.22
N SER A 171 -20.58 -6.01 -14.25
CA SER A 171 -22.02 -5.74 -14.22
C SER A 171 -22.85 -6.99 -14.52
N GLY A 172 -23.97 -7.14 -13.80
CA GLY A 172 -24.95 -8.20 -14.03
C GLY A 172 -24.43 -9.62 -13.78
N ALA A 173 -23.38 -9.79 -12.98
CA ALA A 173 -22.85 -11.11 -12.66
C ALA A 173 -23.73 -11.85 -11.63
N ALA A 174 -23.55 -13.16 -11.53
CA ALA A 174 -24.05 -13.96 -10.42
C ALA A 174 -22.90 -14.25 -9.45
N LEU A 175 -23.15 -14.00 -8.17
CA LEU A 175 -22.23 -14.26 -7.08
C LEU A 175 -22.46 -15.71 -6.57
N PRO A 176 -21.56 -16.67 -6.85
CA PRO A 176 -21.74 -18.05 -6.46
C PRO A 176 -21.66 -18.23 -4.93
N VAL A 177 -22.09 -19.39 -4.43
CA VAL A 177 -21.91 -19.78 -3.02
C VAL A 177 -20.42 -19.79 -2.68
N GLY A 178 -20.05 -19.22 -1.53
CA GLY A 178 -18.65 -19.08 -1.13
C GLY A 178 -17.94 -17.85 -1.72
N GLY A 179 -18.51 -17.23 -2.75
CA GLY A 179 -18.00 -15.99 -3.34
C GLY A 179 -17.16 -16.18 -4.60
N CYS A 180 -16.64 -15.06 -5.11
CA CYS A 180 -15.79 -15.03 -6.31
C CYS A 180 -14.75 -13.91 -6.20
N THR A 181 -13.85 -13.85 -7.17
CA THR A 181 -12.74 -12.90 -7.23
C THR A 181 -12.71 -12.15 -8.55
N ILE A 182 -12.19 -10.93 -8.52
CA ILE A 182 -11.75 -10.15 -9.68
C ILE A 182 -10.27 -9.85 -9.46
N THR A 183 -9.44 -10.19 -10.43
CA THR A 183 -7.98 -10.02 -10.37
C THR A 183 -7.55 -9.02 -11.41
N VAL A 184 -6.91 -7.94 -10.96
CA VAL A 184 -6.57 -6.78 -11.78
C VAL A 184 -5.07 -6.50 -11.63
N PRO A 185 -4.28 -6.63 -12.70
CA PRO A 185 -2.92 -6.11 -12.73
C PRO A 185 -2.97 -4.57 -12.68
N VAL A 186 -2.33 -3.96 -11.68
CA VAL A 186 -2.34 -2.50 -11.49
C VAL A 186 -0.90 -1.99 -11.49
N SER A 187 -0.63 -0.92 -12.21
CA SER A 187 0.69 -0.29 -12.26
C SER A 187 0.69 1.12 -11.69
N TRP A 188 1.86 1.52 -11.21
CA TRP A 188 2.21 2.94 -11.11
C TRP A 188 2.89 3.36 -12.41
N PRO A 189 2.28 4.17 -13.29
CA PRO A 189 2.85 4.47 -14.59
C PRO A 189 4.22 5.15 -14.50
N VAL A 190 5.16 4.76 -15.36
CA VAL A 190 6.48 5.42 -15.46
C VAL A 190 6.33 6.90 -15.83
N ALA A 191 5.34 7.25 -16.67
CA ALA A 191 5.03 8.63 -17.03
C ALA A 191 4.59 9.48 -15.82
N GLN A 192 4.16 8.84 -14.74
CA GLN A 192 3.73 9.48 -13.49
C GLN A 192 4.76 9.27 -12.36
N ALA A 193 6.02 8.99 -12.70
CA ALA A 193 7.12 8.84 -11.73
C ALA A 193 7.30 10.11 -10.87
N ALA A 194 6.97 11.30 -11.39
CA ALA A 194 7.04 12.55 -10.63
C ALA A 194 6.11 12.56 -9.40
N LEU A 195 4.99 11.83 -9.42
CA LEU A 195 4.09 11.69 -8.26
C LEU A 195 4.65 10.73 -7.20
N CYS A 196 5.72 10.01 -7.54
CA CYS A 196 6.47 9.12 -6.66
C CYS A 196 7.71 9.81 -6.05
N ALA A 197 7.84 11.14 -6.17
CA ALA A 197 9.07 11.87 -5.84
C ALA A 197 9.39 12.02 -4.33
N ALA A 198 8.48 11.64 -3.44
CA ALA A 198 8.75 11.53 -2.01
C ALA A 198 8.92 10.05 -1.64
N PRO A 199 9.84 9.69 -0.71
CA PRO A 199 9.81 8.34 -0.18
C PRO A 199 8.44 8.07 0.45
N GLY A 200 7.62 7.23 -0.20
CA GLY A 200 6.39 6.68 0.37
C GLY A 200 5.07 7.32 -0.05
N THR A 201 4.89 7.83 -1.28
CA THR A 201 3.56 8.27 -1.74
C THR A 201 2.59 7.09 -1.73
N THR A 202 1.58 7.14 -0.84
CA THR A 202 0.59 6.08 -0.70
C THR A 202 -0.76 6.56 -1.21
N VAL A 203 -1.38 5.75 -2.07
CA VAL A 203 -2.74 5.97 -2.56
C VAL A 203 -3.64 4.85 -2.06
N THR A 204 -4.82 5.22 -1.58
CA THR A 204 -5.80 4.27 -1.05
C THR A 204 -6.92 4.12 -2.05
N ASN A 205 -7.07 2.91 -2.57
CA ASN A 205 -8.16 2.52 -3.44
C ASN A 205 -9.36 2.04 -2.62
N VAL A 206 -10.58 2.47 -2.95
CA VAL A 206 -11.79 2.27 -2.15
C VAL A 206 -12.94 1.77 -3.02
N ILE A 207 -13.67 0.75 -2.54
CA ILE A 207 -14.98 0.35 -3.08
C ILE A 207 -16.02 0.57 -1.98
N THR A 208 -17.04 1.37 -2.28
CA THR A 208 -18.10 1.74 -1.35
C THR A 208 -19.36 0.89 -1.58
N PRO A 209 -19.80 0.07 -0.61
CA PRO A 209 -21.06 -0.67 -0.71
C PRO A 209 -22.26 0.27 -0.87
N GLY A 210 -23.22 -0.11 -1.73
CA GLY A 210 -24.39 0.72 -2.05
C GLY A 210 -24.21 1.62 -3.26
N THR A 211 -22.98 2.00 -3.62
CA THR A 211 -22.69 2.78 -4.83
C THR A 211 -21.86 1.97 -5.82
N ASP A 212 -20.73 1.45 -5.34
CA ASP A 212 -19.71 0.78 -6.15
C ASP A 212 -19.87 -0.73 -6.07
N PHE A 213 -20.57 -1.24 -5.06
CA PHE A 213 -20.86 -2.66 -4.89
C PHE A 213 -22.33 -2.85 -4.54
N THR A 214 -23.04 -3.61 -5.36
CA THR A 214 -24.47 -3.91 -5.16
C THR A 214 -24.81 -5.36 -5.48
N THR A 215 -25.82 -5.90 -4.81
CA THR A 215 -26.47 -7.17 -5.18
C THR A 215 -27.99 -7.06 -5.08
N SER A 216 -28.71 -8.03 -5.63
CA SER A 216 -30.18 -8.09 -5.52
C SER A 216 -30.71 -8.36 -4.11
N LEU A 217 -29.89 -8.93 -3.22
CA LEU A 217 -30.25 -9.21 -1.82
C LEU A 217 -29.65 -8.19 -0.84
N GLY A 218 -29.16 -7.07 -1.37
CA GLY A 218 -28.44 -6.08 -0.59
C GLY A 218 -27.01 -6.50 -0.27
N GLN A 219 -26.31 -5.61 0.43
CA GLN A 219 -24.91 -5.76 0.76
C GLN A 219 -24.64 -4.98 2.04
N SER A 220 -23.71 -5.47 2.84
CA SER A 220 -23.33 -4.79 4.08
C SER A 220 -21.91 -5.12 4.46
N ASN A 221 -21.09 -4.06 4.46
CA ASN A 221 -19.73 -4.04 4.98
C ASN A 221 -19.27 -2.58 5.09
N THR A 222 -18.17 -2.37 5.80
CA THR A 222 -17.38 -1.14 5.67
C THR A 222 -16.78 -1.04 4.27
N PRO A 223 -16.51 0.17 3.75
CA PRO A 223 -15.80 0.33 2.48
C PRO A 223 -14.57 -0.56 2.39
N ALA A 224 -14.42 -1.30 1.28
CA ALA A 224 -13.26 -2.14 1.07
C ALA A 224 -12.10 -1.25 0.62
N THR A 225 -10.96 -1.33 1.31
CA THR A 225 -9.81 -0.47 1.05
C THR A 225 -8.55 -1.30 0.78
N ALA A 226 -7.74 -0.85 -0.17
CA ALA A 226 -6.38 -1.36 -0.37
C ALA A 226 -5.44 -0.19 -0.69
N ALA A 227 -4.31 -0.14 -0.03
CA ALA A 227 -3.30 0.90 -0.22
C ALA A 227 -2.12 0.37 -1.03
N LEU A 228 -1.65 1.18 -1.98
CA LEU A 228 -0.41 0.93 -2.72
C LEU A 228 0.53 2.12 -2.51
N THR A 229 1.74 1.83 -2.08
CA THR A 229 2.80 2.83 -1.86
C THR A 229 3.79 2.81 -3.02
N CYS A 230 3.98 3.95 -3.67
CA CYS A 230 5.13 4.12 -4.53
C CYS A 230 6.36 4.42 -3.68
N LEU A 231 7.30 3.48 -3.68
CA LEU A 231 8.63 3.75 -3.19
C LEU A 231 9.28 4.55 -4.31
N GLY A 232 9.51 5.85 -4.07
CA GLY A 232 10.31 6.69 -4.95
C GLY A 232 11.50 5.91 -5.49
N GLU A 233 11.88 6.18 -6.73
CA GLU A 233 13.00 5.50 -7.38
C GLU A 233 14.14 5.36 -6.35
N PRO A 234 14.52 4.12 -5.95
CA PRO A 234 15.67 3.94 -5.08
C PRO A 234 16.80 4.67 -5.77
N PRO A 235 17.61 5.50 -5.08
CA PRO A 235 18.56 6.38 -5.72
C PRO A 235 19.35 5.57 -6.76
N VAL A 236 18.97 5.73 -8.03
CA VAL A 236 19.67 5.08 -9.11
C VAL A 236 20.97 5.81 -9.14
N ILE A 237 22.03 5.13 -8.71
CA ILE A 237 23.37 5.48 -9.13
C ILE A 237 23.24 5.48 -10.65
N PRO A 238 23.36 6.62 -11.34
CA PRO A 238 23.39 6.61 -12.79
C PRO A 238 24.45 5.56 -13.20
N PRO A 239 24.25 4.79 -14.29
CA PRO A 239 25.25 3.82 -14.75
C PRO A 239 26.66 4.41 -14.97
N ALA A 240 26.82 5.73 -14.90
CA ALA A 240 28.08 6.35 -14.55
C ALA A 240 27.80 7.57 -13.65
N GLY A 241 28.19 7.50 -12.38
CA GLY A 241 28.84 8.69 -11.82
C GLY A 241 29.95 9.06 -12.79
N THR A 242 30.02 10.31 -13.24
CA THR A 242 31.08 10.75 -14.16
C THR A 242 32.41 10.44 -13.49
N VAL A 243 33.08 9.37 -13.92
CA VAL A 243 34.43 9.05 -13.48
C VAL A 243 35.36 9.84 -14.38
N THR A 244 35.93 10.90 -13.85
CA THR A 244 36.94 11.69 -14.58
C THR A 244 38.31 11.41 -14.00
N LYS A 245 39.32 11.47 -14.86
CA LYS A 245 40.71 11.40 -14.43
C LYS A 245 41.51 12.54 -15.02
N ALA A 246 42.34 13.16 -14.21
CA ALA A 246 43.20 14.26 -14.62
C ALA A 246 44.59 14.08 -14.01
N PHE A 247 45.62 14.41 -14.77
CA PHE A 247 46.96 14.56 -14.25
C PHE A 247 47.23 16.04 -13.93
N SER A 248 47.95 16.31 -12.85
CA SER A 248 48.41 17.66 -12.52
C SER A 248 49.34 18.26 -13.59
N GLN A 249 49.95 17.41 -14.41
CA GLN A 249 50.85 17.77 -15.51
C GLN A 249 50.60 16.84 -16.70
N THR A 250 50.59 17.39 -17.91
CA THR A 250 50.40 16.63 -19.16
C THR A 250 51.70 16.04 -19.71
N SER A 251 52.85 16.48 -19.20
CA SER A 251 54.18 15.99 -19.57
C SER A 251 55.14 16.07 -18.38
N VAL A 252 55.98 15.06 -18.22
CA VAL A 252 57.08 15.03 -17.25
C VAL A 252 58.35 14.55 -17.94
N LEU A 253 59.51 14.98 -17.46
CA LEU A 253 60.79 14.36 -17.85
C LEU A 253 60.90 12.95 -17.25
N PRO A 254 61.75 12.07 -17.79
CA PRO A 254 62.08 10.81 -17.13
C PRO A 254 62.57 11.04 -15.69
N GLY A 255 62.00 10.30 -14.75
CA GLY A 255 62.18 10.50 -13.30
C GLY A 255 61.26 11.54 -12.67
N GLY A 256 60.52 12.31 -13.47
CA GLY A 256 59.55 13.29 -13.02
C GLY A 256 58.28 12.65 -12.46
N THR A 257 57.60 13.40 -11.58
CA THR A 257 56.37 12.98 -10.90
C THR A 257 55.18 13.82 -11.36
N ALA A 258 54.01 13.20 -11.39
CA ALA A 258 52.72 13.87 -11.57
C ALA A 258 51.71 13.30 -10.55
N THR A 259 50.59 13.98 -10.37
CA THR A 259 49.49 13.50 -9.53
C THR A 259 48.33 13.14 -10.42
N LEU A 260 47.89 11.89 -10.36
CA LEU A 260 46.63 11.43 -10.93
C LEU A 260 45.50 11.66 -9.93
N THR A 261 44.48 12.39 -10.33
CA THR A 261 43.23 12.56 -9.57
C THR A 261 42.11 11.84 -10.32
N ILE A 262 41.48 10.86 -9.67
CA ILE A 262 40.27 10.19 -10.14
C ILE A 262 39.10 10.76 -9.34
N THR A 263 38.14 11.37 -9.99
CA THR A 263 36.92 11.91 -9.36
C THR A 263 35.74 11.02 -9.73
N VAL A 264 35.01 10.55 -8.72
CA VAL A 264 33.77 9.80 -8.88
C VAL A 264 32.63 10.67 -8.41
N GLN A 265 31.80 11.15 -9.34
CA GLN A 265 30.67 12.02 -8.99
C GLN A 265 29.46 11.20 -8.50
N ASN A 266 28.80 11.67 -7.44
CA ASN A 266 27.49 11.20 -7.04
C ASN A 266 26.48 12.35 -7.10
N SER A 267 25.58 12.29 -8.08
CA SER A 267 24.49 13.26 -8.25
C SER A 267 23.17 12.79 -7.63
N SER A 268 23.16 11.66 -6.92
CA SER A 268 21.96 11.19 -6.21
C SER A 268 21.78 11.93 -4.88
N SER A 269 20.59 11.81 -4.30
CA SER A 269 20.22 12.42 -3.02
C SER A 269 20.72 11.68 -1.78
N ALA A 270 21.40 10.53 -1.95
CA ALA A 270 21.89 9.70 -0.85
C ALA A 270 23.31 9.17 -1.09
N ALA A 271 23.97 8.75 -0.01
CA ALA A 271 25.25 8.06 -0.10
C ALA A 271 25.07 6.62 -0.61
N VAL A 272 26.08 6.12 -1.31
CA VAL A 272 26.09 4.80 -1.95
C VAL A 272 27.16 3.93 -1.31
N ALA A 273 26.80 2.76 -0.79
CA ALA A 273 27.75 1.79 -0.24
C ALA A 273 28.27 0.82 -1.32
N GLY A 274 29.44 0.23 -1.10
CA GLY A 274 29.99 -0.82 -1.97
C GLY A 274 30.65 -0.31 -3.26
N LEU A 275 31.11 0.95 -3.29
CA LEU A 275 31.91 1.50 -4.38
C LEU A 275 33.18 0.68 -4.59
N ASN A 276 33.42 0.27 -5.84
CA ASN A 276 34.65 -0.35 -6.26
C ASN A 276 35.23 0.43 -7.46
N VAL A 277 36.49 0.83 -7.37
CA VAL A 277 37.22 1.53 -8.44
C VAL A 277 38.48 0.74 -8.75
N LYS A 278 38.80 0.58 -10.04
CA LYS A 278 40.07 0.02 -10.51
C LYS A 278 40.60 0.88 -11.64
N ASP A 279 41.89 1.24 -11.56
CA ASP A 279 42.61 1.93 -12.63
C ASP A 279 43.95 1.22 -12.87
N ALA A 280 44.25 0.98 -14.14
CA ALA A 280 45.53 0.45 -14.59
C ALA A 280 46.27 1.59 -15.28
N LEU A 281 47.37 2.03 -14.67
CA LEU A 281 48.23 3.07 -15.22
C LEU A 281 48.80 2.57 -16.56
N PRO A 282 48.82 3.42 -17.60
CA PRO A 282 49.45 3.06 -18.85
C PRO A 282 50.95 2.90 -18.65
N SER A 283 51.52 1.84 -19.20
CA SER A 283 52.98 1.68 -19.23
C SER A 283 53.61 2.87 -19.96
N PRO A 284 54.71 3.45 -19.47
CA PRO A 284 55.55 2.99 -18.35
C PRO A 284 55.26 3.60 -16.98
N LEU A 285 54.14 4.30 -16.77
CA LEU A 285 53.84 4.96 -15.50
C LEU A 285 53.74 3.98 -14.33
N VAL A 286 54.29 4.39 -13.19
CA VAL A 286 54.20 3.66 -11.92
C VAL A 286 53.76 4.58 -10.80
N ILE A 287 53.20 4.01 -9.75
CA ILE A 287 52.84 4.71 -8.52
C ILE A 287 54.14 5.08 -7.79
N SER A 288 54.31 6.34 -7.44
CA SER A 288 55.56 6.88 -6.88
C SER A 288 55.46 7.23 -5.39
N GLY A 289 54.27 7.11 -4.78
CA GLY A 289 54.03 7.49 -3.40
C GLY A 289 52.71 6.95 -2.86
N ALA A 290 52.39 7.31 -1.62
CA ALA A 290 51.14 6.89 -0.98
C ALA A 290 49.93 7.55 -1.67
N ALA A 291 48.99 6.72 -2.13
CA ALA A 291 47.70 7.20 -2.61
C ALA A 291 46.75 7.51 -1.46
N THR A 292 45.83 8.45 -1.67
CA THR A 292 44.81 8.84 -0.69
C THR A 292 43.43 8.85 -1.34
N THR A 293 42.38 8.77 -0.53
CA THR A 293 41.00 8.91 -1.01
C THR A 293 40.14 9.68 -0.02
N THR A 294 39.17 10.43 -0.54
CA THR A 294 38.11 11.08 0.26
C THR A 294 36.85 10.22 0.36
N CYS A 295 36.79 9.08 -0.34
CA CYS A 295 35.71 8.11 -0.18
C CYS A 295 35.79 7.47 1.21
N THR A 296 34.66 7.28 1.88
CA THR A 296 34.63 6.82 3.28
C THR A 296 34.31 5.34 3.39
N GLY A 297 34.98 4.63 4.30
CA GLY A 297 34.92 3.17 4.33
C GLY A 297 35.58 2.55 3.10
N GLY A 298 35.97 1.28 3.18
CA GLY A 298 36.67 0.58 2.09
C GLY A 298 38.20 0.58 2.21
N THR A 299 38.84 -0.05 1.23
CA THR A 299 40.28 -0.34 1.23
C THR A 299 40.91 0.15 -0.07
N LEU A 300 41.86 1.08 0.02
CA LEU A 300 42.66 1.57 -1.10
C LEU A 300 43.97 0.79 -1.19
N VAL A 301 44.23 0.18 -2.34
CA VAL A 301 45.46 -0.56 -2.67
C VAL A 301 46.12 0.13 -3.86
N ALA A 302 47.29 0.71 -3.63
CA ALA A 302 48.06 1.47 -4.61
C ALA A 302 49.53 1.46 -4.18
N ALA A 303 50.18 0.31 -4.30
CA ALA A 303 51.56 0.13 -3.81
C ALA A 303 52.57 0.88 -4.70
N SER A 304 53.58 1.51 -4.06
CA SER A 304 54.69 2.15 -4.79
C SER A 304 55.41 1.14 -5.70
N GLY A 305 55.73 1.58 -6.92
CA GLY A 305 56.31 0.75 -7.98
C GLY A 305 55.29 -0.12 -8.75
N SER A 306 54.04 -0.19 -8.31
CA SER A 306 52.95 -0.85 -9.05
C SER A 306 52.40 0.06 -10.16
N SER A 307 51.64 -0.53 -11.08
CA SER A 307 50.83 0.19 -12.09
C SER A 307 49.32 0.06 -11.85
N ASN A 308 48.90 -0.52 -10.72
CA ASN A 308 47.49 -0.75 -10.42
C ASN A 308 47.04 0.01 -9.17
N VAL A 309 45.90 0.69 -9.30
CA VAL A 309 45.17 1.36 -8.23
C VAL A 309 43.82 0.67 -8.08
N SER A 310 43.45 0.29 -6.86
CA SER A 310 42.11 -0.24 -6.59
C SER A 310 41.55 0.26 -5.27
N LEU A 311 40.30 0.70 -5.26
CA LEU A 311 39.50 0.98 -4.08
C LEU A 311 38.36 -0.03 -4.01
N SER A 312 38.17 -0.72 -2.89
CA SER A 312 37.10 -1.71 -2.74
C SER A 312 36.22 -1.48 -1.52
N GLY A 313 34.91 -1.66 -1.68
CA GLY A 313 33.93 -1.60 -0.61
C GLY A 313 33.75 -0.21 0.01
N ALA A 314 34.04 0.85 -0.74
CA ALA A 314 33.93 2.22 -0.23
C ALA A 314 32.51 2.75 -0.25
N THR A 315 32.26 3.83 0.49
CA THR A 315 31.03 4.61 0.43
C THR A 315 31.30 5.85 -0.41
N LEU A 316 30.47 6.05 -1.43
CA LEU A 316 30.45 7.22 -2.28
C LEU A 316 29.42 8.22 -1.71
N PRO A 317 29.86 9.31 -1.05
CA PRO A 317 28.95 10.29 -0.44
C PRO A 317 28.19 11.09 -1.50
N VAL A 318 27.14 11.81 -1.08
CA VAL A 318 26.45 12.80 -1.92
C VAL A 318 27.47 13.87 -2.35
N GLY A 319 27.49 14.24 -3.63
CA GLY A 319 28.48 15.17 -4.18
C GLY A 319 29.77 14.51 -4.68
N GLY A 320 29.98 13.21 -4.41
CA GLY A 320 31.11 12.44 -4.94
C GLY A 320 32.34 12.38 -4.04
N CYS A 321 33.36 11.65 -4.50
CA CYS A 321 34.66 11.55 -3.82
C CYS A 321 35.82 11.44 -4.83
N THR A 322 37.03 11.52 -4.32
CA THR A 322 38.28 11.56 -5.11
C THR A 322 39.28 10.51 -4.62
N ILE A 323 40.10 10.01 -5.55
CA ILE A 323 41.28 9.20 -5.29
C ILE A 323 42.48 9.95 -5.89
N THR A 324 43.49 10.21 -5.07
CA THR A 324 44.69 10.96 -5.44
C THR A 324 45.89 10.03 -5.40
N VAL A 325 46.58 9.89 -6.53
CA VAL A 325 47.66 8.91 -6.71
C VAL A 325 48.90 9.64 -7.24
N PRO A 326 50.00 9.71 -6.45
CA PRO A 326 51.28 10.14 -6.96
C PRO A 326 51.82 9.11 -7.96
N VAL A 327 52.18 9.55 -9.16
CA VAL A 327 52.76 8.71 -10.21
C VAL A 327 54.09 9.29 -10.69
N SER A 328 54.95 8.44 -11.25
CA SER A 328 56.18 8.86 -11.91
C SER A 328 56.39 8.16 -13.24
N TRP A 329 57.15 8.82 -14.11
CA TRP A 329 57.77 8.18 -15.26
C TRP A 329 59.13 7.62 -14.83
N PRO A 330 59.37 6.31 -14.83
CA PRO A 330 60.63 5.78 -14.33
C PRO A 330 61.83 6.19 -15.20
N VAL A 331 62.95 6.52 -14.55
CA VAL A 331 64.21 6.94 -15.21
C VAL A 331 64.73 5.85 -16.17
N ALA A 332 64.52 4.57 -15.82
CA ALA A 332 64.94 3.44 -16.64
C ALA A 332 64.25 3.38 -18.02
N GLN A 333 63.11 4.05 -18.21
CA GLN A 333 62.41 4.14 -19.50
C GLN A 333 62.61 5.50 -20.19
N ALA A 334 63.68 6.23 -19.88
CA ALA A 334 64.00 7.50 -20.55
C ALA A 334 64.09 7.38 -22.08
N ALA A 335 64.53 6.22 -22.59
CA ALA A 335 64.62 5.94 -24.03
C ALA A 335 63.25 5.99 -24.75
N MET A 336 62.14 5.80 -24.04
CA MET A 336 60.79 5.89 -24.62
C MET A 336 60.35 7.34 -24.91
N CYS A 337 61.04 8.33 -24.36
CA CYS A 337 60.79 9.76 -24.60
C CYS A 337 61.68 10.35 -25.71
N ALA A 338 62.58 9.56 -26.32
CA ALA A 338 63.45 10.05 -27.38
C ALA A 338 62.64 10.28 -28.67
N ALA A 339 62.67 11.49 -29.21
CA ALA A 339 62.09 11.79 -30.53
C ALA A 339 62.73 10.87 -31.61
N PRO A 340 61.99 10.45 -32.64
CA PRO A 340 62.57 9.68 -33.73
C PRO A 340 63.74 10.48 -34.33
N ALA A 341 64.88 9.81 -34.52
CA ALA A 341 66.06 10.44 -35.10
C ALA A 341 65.70 11.11 -36.44
N PRO A 342 66.14 12.35 -36.70
CA PRO A 342 65.92 12.98 -38.00
C PRO A 342 66.56 12.10 -39.08
N ARG A 343 65.78 11.78 -40.12
CA ARG A 343 66.25 11.09 -41.32
C ARG A 343 67.20 11.96 -42.13
#